data_AF-A0A8J4XVG1-F1
#
_entry.id   AF-A0A8J4XVG1-F1
#
_cell.length_a   1.000
_cell.length_b   1.000
_cell.length_c   1.000
_cell.angle_alpha   90.00
_cell.angle_beta   90.00
_cell.angle_gamma   90.00
#
_symmetry.space_group_name_H-M   'P 1'
#
loop_
_entity.id
_entity.type
_entity.pdbx_description
1 polymer ?
#
loop_
_entity_poly.entity_id
_entity_poly.type
_entity_poly.pdbx_seq_one_letter_code
_entity_poly.pdbx_strand_id
1 'polypeptide(L)'
;MQWLCVALAVTVLSVGDARLVFPSGSDMGYILPDEPEPARYMDTANWLGDVEEYGGEPLRGAREAASSPVEEFFRSLQGGVREEASSSDASGQQQQGVLHRGWVERAAPQQPATVLGSPPKDLPDSLKDDKHGVVMGVSHVKCDNAKVNLTMDWDNSAINYTCFNQKRHRLPIQKNLKSVLKCTDLAKNYTPQHICMNQKIHYNSTLPTYGPHRPLWPVFGEYQFVPVQRWLHSLEHGGIVMLYDPCTEPLLVHRLRKLLKGCFRKHIITPYTLLTKKRPLALMAWGCSLEMAAVNEREVKTFIKTRALHGPEGHYPKDGSFKEGLLHKVIFAESLEVLVMALKALHEEAKPLGLEVSWLKTKVQVFGDLLDEAVQSVHACGEDI
;
A
#
# COMPACT_ATOMS: atom_id res chain seq x y z
N MET A 1 39.88 14.66 -7.38
CA MET A 1 38.94 13.55 -7.69
C MET A 1 37.91 13.56 -6.58
N GLN A 2 36.61 13.73 -6.75
CA GLN A 2 35.74 13.65 -7.92
C GLN A 2 34.47 14.48 -7.60
N TRP A 3 33.94 15.15 -8.61
CA TRP A 3 32.82 16.08 -8.54
C TRP A 3 31.49 15.36 -8.27
N LEU A 4 30.59 15.96 -7.48
CA LEU A 4 29.15 15.73 -7.59
C LEU A 4 28.48 17.08 -7.85
N CYS A 5 28.19 17.34 -9.12
CA CYS A 5 27.36 18.47 -9.54
C CYS A 5 25.92 18.20 -9.11
N VAL A 6 25.40 18.99 -8.16
CA VAL A 6 23.96 19.17 -8.01
C VAL A 6 23.61 20.41 -8.83
N ALA A 7 23.04 20.20 -10.01
CA ALA A 7 22.49 21.28 -10.81
C ALA A 7 21.24 21.83 -10.11
N LEU A 8 21.39 22.94 -9.39
CA LEU A 8 20.26 23.79 -9.03
C LEU A 8 19.86 24.56 -10.29
N ALA A 9 18.74 24.21 -10.90
CA ALA A 9 18.12 25.03 -11.93
C ALA A 9 17.53 26.28 -11.26
N VAL A 10 18.29 27.37 -11.24
CA VAL A 10 17.78 28.70 -10.90
C VAL A 10 17.18 29.29 -12.17
N THR A 11 15.88 29.07 -12.39
CA THR A 11 15.13 29.82 -13.40
C THR A 11 14.83 31.21 -12.86
N VAL A 12 15.59 32.21 -13.29
CA VAL A 12 15.19 33.62 -13.22
C VAL A 12 14.16 33.83 -14.33
N LEU A 13 12.88 33.95 -13.98
CA LEU A 13 11.83 34.30 -14.93
C LEU A 13 11.45 35.77 -14.74
N SER A 14 11.75 36.56 -15.77
CA SER A 14 11.06 37.82 -16.07
C SER A 14 9.60 37.50 -16.39
N VAL A 15 8.66 38.20 -15.74
CA VAL A 15 7.22 37.96 -15.90
C VAL A 15 6.77 38.50 -17.25
N GLY A 16 6.45 37.61 -18.19
CA GLY A 16 5.57 37.85 -19.33
C GLY A 16 4.35 36.95 -19.20
N ASP A 17 3.16 37.48 -19.49
CA ASP A 17 1.88 36.76 -19.36
C ASP A 17 1.85 35.52 -20.28
N ALA A 18 1.51 34.35 -19.73
CA ALA A 18 1.38 33.09 -20.48
C ALA A 18 -0.09 32.75 -20.76
N ARG A 19 -0.39 32.14 -21.91
CA ARG A 19 -1.77 31.81 -22.32
C ARG A 19 -2.05 30.30 -22.24
N LEU A 20 -3.19 29.95 -21.64
CA LEU A 20 -3.67 28.58 -21.46
C LEU A 20 -4.59 28.17 -22.63
N VAL A 21 -4.36 27.00 -23.25
CA VAL A 21 -5.13 26.51 -24.42
C VAL A 21 -5.65 25.09 -24.19
N PHE A 22 -6.90 24.83 -24.60
CA PHE A 22 -7.55 23.52 -24.54
C PHE A 22 -7.88 23.01 -25.95
N PRO A 23 -7.44 21.80 -26.35
CA PRO A 23 -7.88 21.15 -27.58
C PRO A 23 -9.35 20.73 -27.52
N SER A 24 -10.03 20.76 -28.66
CA SER A 24 -11.44 20.37 -28.74
C SER A 24 -11.65 18.91 -28.33
N GLY A 25 -12.47 18.69 -27.28
CA GLY A 25 -12.79 17.37 -26.75
C GLY A 25 -11.86 16.86 -25.65
N SER A 26 -10.95 17.69 -25.14
CA SER A 26 -10.05 17.37 -24.02
C SER A 26 -10.29 18.28 -22.82
N ASP A 27 -10.39 17.69 -21.63
CA ASP A 27 -10.45 18.42 -20.35
C ASP A 27 -9.04 18.76 -19.80
N MET A 28 -7.98 18.43 -20.55
CA MET A 28 -6.60 18.83 -20.24
C MET A 28 -6.11 19.87 -21.25
N GLY A 29 -5.71 21.03 -20.74
CA GLY A 29 -5.08 22.12 -21.48
C GLY A 29 -3.57 22.22 -21.19
N TYR A 30 -2.85 22.95 -22.03
CA TYR A 30 -1.41 23.22 -21.87
C TYR A 30 -1.11 24.72 -21.95
N ILE A 31 -0.02 25.12 -21.28
CA ILE A 31 0.44 26.51 -21.22
C ILE A 31 1.44 26.71 -22.36
N LEU A 32 1.17 27.66 -23.25
CA LEU A 32 2.12 28.11 -24.26
C LEU A 32 2.79 29.39 -23.73
N PRO A 33 4.13 29.39 -23.54
CA PRO A 33 4.86 30.64 -23.34
C PRO A 33 4.84 31.45 -24.66
N ASP A 34 4.68 32.76 -24.59
CA ASP A 34 4.81 33.63 -25.77
C ASP A 34 6.25 33.58 -26.30
N GLU A 35 6.40 33.44 -27.61
CA GLU A 35 7.72 33.44 -28.23
C GLU A 35 8.39 34.82 -28.09
N PRO A 36 9.70 34.89 -27.76
CA PRO A 36 10.40 36.16 -27.75
C PRO A 36 10.53 36.71 -29.18
N GLU A 37 10.16 37.98 -29.36
CA GLU A 37 10.41 38.78 -30.57
C GLU A 37 11.84 38.58 -31.11
N PRO A 38 12.05 38.46 -32.43
CA PRO A 38 13.30 38.01 -33.00
C PRO A 38 14.41 39.06 -32.88
N ALA A 39 15.50 38.70 -32.19
CA ALA A 39 16.75 39.44 -32.27
C ALA A 39 17.35 39.34 -33.69
N ARG A 40 17.73 40.49 -34.23
CA ARG A 40 18.29 40.67 -35.58
C ARG A 40 19.56 39.84 -35.83
N TYR A 41 19.49 39.01 -36.87
CA TYR A 41 20.50 38.71 -37.90
C TYR A 41 22.01 38.79 -37.52
N MET A 42 22.67 37.63 -37.49
CA MET A 42 23.94 37.42 -38.20
C MET A 42 23.95 35.99 -38.79
N ASP A 43 24.56 35.89 -39.96
CA ASP A 43 24.20 35.02 -41.07
C ASP A 43 25.17 33.84 -41.26
N THR A 44 24.66 32.84 -41.97
CA THR A 44 25.32 31.80 -42.78
C THR A 44 26.14 30.68 -42.15
N ALA A 45 25.54 29.49 -42.29
CA ALA A 45 26.06 28.34 -43.03
C ALA A 45 27.12 27.45 -42.35
N ASN A 46 26.84 26.15 -42.48
CA ASN A 46 27.74 25.04 -42.83
C ASN A 46 27.51 23.81 -41.94
N TRP A 47 27.48 22.63 -42.59
CA TRP A 47 27.45 21.28 -42.04
C TRP A 47 26.10 20.61 -41.75
N LEU A 48 25.30 20.43 -42.81
CA LEU A 48 24.60 19.16 -43.05
C LEU A 48 25.41 18.40 -44.12
N GLY A 49 25.96 17.26 -43.74
CA GLY A 49 26.66 16.32 -44.61
C GLY A 49 26.71 14.95 -43.95
N ASP A 50 26.12 13.97 -44.63
CA ASP A 50 26.37 12.53 -44.61
C ASP A 50 25.95 11.73 -43.36
N VAL A 51 24.97 10.82 -43.51
CA VAL A 51 25.21 9.36 -43.74
C VAL A 51 23.97 8.71 -44.37
N GLU A 52 24.22 8.02 -45.49
CA GLU A 52 23.40 7.15 -46.36
C GLU A 52 22.67 6.02 -45.59
N GLU A 53 21.42 5.65 -45.87
CA GLU A 53 20.89 4.86 -47.02
C GLU A 53 21.53 3.48 -47.24
N TYR A 54 20.82 2.42 -46.85
CA TYR A 54 20.82 1.13 -47.55
C TYR A 54 19.41 0.53 -47.52
N GLY A 55 18.77 0.52 -48.69
CA GLY A 55 17.53 -0.20 -48.96
C GLY A 55 17.77 -1.61 -49.50
N GLY A 56 16.79 -2.47 -49.30
CA GLY A 56 16.67 -3.79 -49.93
C GLY A 56 15.19 -4.21 -49.96
N GLU A 57 14.69 -4.46 -51.18
CA GLU A 57 13.28 -4.59 -51.59
C GLU A 57 12.61 -5.97 -51.30
N PRO A 58 11.28 -6.13 -51.55
CA PRO A 58 10.41 -7.09 -50.87
C PRO A 58 10.17 -8.40 -51.64
N LEU A 59 9.81 -9.47 -50.91
CA LEU A 59 9.25 -10.68 -51.50
C LEU A 59 7.86 -11.01 -50.93
N ARG A 60 6.99 -11.37 -51.88
CA ARG A 60 5.55 -11.61 -51.78
C ARG A 60 5.29 -13.11 -51.61
N GLY A 61 4.43 -13.46 -50.66
CA GLY A 61 3.60 -14.68 -50.72
C GLY A 61 3.94 -15.80 -49.71
N ALA A 62 3.07 -15.99 -48.73
CA ALA A 62 2.48 -17.29 -48.39
C ALA A 62 1.41 -17.08 -47.30
N ARG A 63 0.17 -17.41 -47.64
CA ARG A 63 -0.88 -17.76 -46.69
C ARG A 63 -0.47 -19.08 -46.04
N GLU A 64 -0.49 -19.18 -44.72
CA GLU A 64 -1.02 -20.36 -44.02
C GLU A 64 -1.17 -20.11 -42.52
N ALA A 65 -2.19 -20.76 -41.97
CA ALA A 65 -2.72 -20.57 -40.65
C ALA A 65 -1.84 -21.22 -39.57
N ALA A 66 -1.74 -20.57 -38.40
CA ALA A 66 -1.35 -21.24 -37.16
C ALA A 66 -2.12 -20.62 -35.99
N SER A 67 -3.06 -21.39 -35.48
CA SER A 67 -3.92 -21.13 -34.33
C SER A 67 -3.14 -21.07 -33.02
N SER A 68 -3.56 -20.17 -32.13
CA SER A 68 -3.04 -19.92 -30.80
C SER A 68 -3.29 -21.09 -29.82
N PRO A 69 -2.39 -21.36 -28.84
CA PRO A 69 -2.48 -22.44 -27.83
C PRO A 69 -3.69 -22.38 -26.87
N VAL A 70 -4.60 -21.43 -27.08
CA VAL A 70 -5.76 -21.17 -26.21
C VAL A 70 -6.99 -22.00 -26.63
N GLU A 71 -7.03 -22.51 -27.87
CA GLU A 71 -8.12 -23.34 -28.39
C GLU A 71 -8.02 -24.83 -27.98
N GLU A 72 -6.84 -25.32 -27.60
CA GLU A 72 -6.62 -26.72 -27.24
C GLU A 72 -6.98 -27.02 -25.76
N PHE A 73 -7.02 -26.00 -24.92
CA PHE A 73 -7.43 -26.10 -23.52
C PHE A 73 -8.96 -26.25 -23.34
N PHE A 74 -9.76 -25.63 -24.23
CA PHE A 74 -11.22 -25.66 -24.13
C PHE A 74 -11.87 -26.94 -24.67
N ARG A 75 -11.15 -27.81 -25.39
CA ARG A 75 -11.64 -29.14 -25.79
C ARG A 75 -11.48 -30.22 -24.71
N SER A 76 -10.74 -29.95 -23.63
CA SER A 76 -10.50 -30.91 -22.55
C SER A 76 -11.60 -30.96 -21.47
N LEU A 77 -12.65 -30.15 -21.56
CA LEU A 77 -13.68 -30.01 -20.50
C LEU A 77 -15.09 -30.52 -20.88
N GLN A 78 -15.24 -31.30 -21.96
CA GLN A 78 -16.53 -31.85 -22.38
C GLN A 78 -16.57 -33.37 -22.55
N GLY A 79 -15.79 -34.13 -21.78
CA GLY A 79 -15.91 -35.59 -21.76
C GLY A 79 -15.79 -36.16 -20.35
N GLY A 80 -16.90 -36.58 -19.76
CA GLY A 80 -16.87 -37.39 -18.53
C GLY A 80 -18.04 -37.19 -17.56
N VAL A 81 -19.28 -37.41 -18.03
CA VAL A 81 -20.41 -37.73 -17.13
C VAL A 81 -20.52 -39.25 -17.09
N ARG A 82 -20.35 -39.86 -15.91
CA ARG A 82 -21.04 -41.11 -15.58
C ARG A 82 -21.22 -41.26 -14.07
N GLU A 83 -22.45 -41.58 -13.74
CA GLU A 83 -23.05 -41.80 -12.43
C GLU A 83 -22.51 -43.08 -11.77
N GLU A 84 -22.34 -43.06 -10.45
CA GLU A 84 -22.68 -44.22 -9.59
C GLU A 84 -23.31 -43.70 -8.30
N ALA A 85 -24.48 -44.27 -8.00
CA ALA A 85 -25.29 -44.03 -6.82
C ALA A 85 -25.14 -45.21 -5.85
N SER A 86 -25.15 -44.93 -4.55
CA SER A 86 -25.72 -45.85 -3.56
C SER A 86 -26.15 -45.13 -2.28
N SER A 87 -27.45 -45.21 -2.01
CA SER A 87 -28.15 -45.08 -0.73
C SER A 87 -27.60 -46.09 0.30
N SER A 88 -27.91 -46.13 1.59
CA SER A 88 -28.68 -45.38 2.61
C SER A 88 -28.22 -46.00 3.94
N ASP A 89 -28.37 -45.31 5.08
CA ASP A 89 -29.18 -45.83 6.20
C ASP A 89 -29.00 -45.00 7.47
N ALA A 90 -30.15 -44.60 7.98
CA ALA A 90 -30.34 -44.03 9.30
C ALA A 90 -30.70 -45.17 10.27
N SER A 91 -30.02 -45.23 11.41
CA SER A 91 -30.50 -45.96 12.57
C SER A 91 -30.20 -45.16 13.83
N GLY A 92 -31.27 -44.65 14.45
CA GLY A 92 -31.21 -44.06 15.78
C GLY A 92 -30.99 -45.13 16.84
N GLN A 93 -30.15 -44.84 17.82
CA GLN A 93 -30.21 -45.48 19.12
C GLN A 93 -30.13 -44.43 20.24
N GLN A 94 -31.17 -44.51 21.04
CA GLN A 94 -31.44 -43.80 22.27
C GLN A 94 -30.61 -44.43 23.39
N GLN A 95 -29.76 -43.67 24.07
CA GLN A 95 -29.25 -44.06 25.38
C GLN A 95 -29.35 -42.91 26.38
N GLN A 96 -29.99 -43.26 27.49
CA GLN A 96 -30.33 -42.44 28.64
C GLN A 96 -29.08 -42.03 29.43
N GLY A 97 -29.20 -40.92 30.13
CA GLY A 97 -28.10 -40.16 30.68
C GLY A 97 -27.38 -40.77 31.88
N VAL A 98 -26.12 -40.34 32.00
CA VAL A 98 -25.37 -40.31 33.25
C VAL A 98 -24.85 -38.88 33.41
N LEU A 99 -25.32 -38.21 34.46
CA LEU A 99 -24.91 -36.86 34.86
C LEU A 99 -23.45 -36.88 35.32
N HIS A 100 -22.51 -36.64 34.40
CA HIS A 100 -21.18 -36.17 34.76
C HIS A 100 -21.17 -34.64 34.75
N ARG A 101 -20.98 -34.03 35.93
CA ARG A 101 -20.53 -32.65 36.08
C ARG A 101 -19.11 -32.56 35.50
N GLY A 102 -19.02 -32.46 34.17
CA GLY A 102 -17.80 -32.33 33.41
C GLY A 102 -17.42 -30.87 33.29
N TRP A 103 -16.21 -30.56 33.74
CA TRP A 103 -15.51 -29.31 33.50
C TRP A 103 -15.63 -28.94 32.02
N VAL A 104 -16.15 -27.74 31.72
CA VAL A 104 -16.01 -27.18 30.38
C VAL A 104 -14.53 -26.90 30.19
N GLU A 105 -13.82 -27.83 29.54
CA GLU A 105 -12.56 -27.53 28.88
C GLU A 105 -12.83 -26.34 27.96
N ARG A 106 -12.40 -25.15 28.40
CA ARG A 106 -12.27 -24.01 27.52
C ARG A 106 -11.34 -24.48 26.41
N ALA A 107 -11.90 -24.70 25.22
CA ALA A 107 -11.12 -24.97 24.03
C ALA A 107 -9.94 -23.98 24.00
N ALA A 108 -8.72 -24.52 23.88
CA ALA A 108 -7.53 -23.70 23.73
C ALA A 108 -7.82 -22.65 22.64
N PRO A 109 -7.44 -21.37 22.83
CA PRO A 109 -7.67 -20.35 21.82
C PRO A 109 -7.15 -20.87 20.48
N GLN A 110 -8.03 -20.96 19.47
CA GLN A 110 -7.61 -21.40 18.15
C GLN A 110 -6.45 -20.51 17.71
N GLN A 111 -5.31 -21.13 17.35
CA GLN A 111 -4.17 -20.36 16.89
C GLN A 111 -4.59 -19.52 15.68
N PRO A 112 -4.22 -18.22 15.62
CA PRO A 112 -4.71 -17.32 14.57
C PRO A 112 -4.14 -17.66 13.18
N ALA A 113 -3.11 -18.51 13.12
CA ALA A 113 -2.47 -18.96 11.90
C ALA A 113 -1.77 -20.31 12.10
N THR A 114 -1.52 -21.00 10.98
CA THR A 114 -0.64 -22.17 10.88
C THR A 114 0.64 -21.77 10.14
N VAL A 115 1.80 -22.17 10.66
CA VAL A 115 3.10 -21.95 10.02
C VAL A 115 3.56 -23.24 9.36
N LEU A 116 3.80 -23.20 8.05
CA LEU A 116 4.28 -24.34 7.26
C LEU A 116 5.76 -24.17 6.90
N GLY A 117 6.50 -25.27 6.98
CA GLY A 117 7.95 -25.31 6.77
C GLY A 117 8.72 -25.38 8.08
N SER A 118 9.99 -25.78 8.00
CA SER A 118 10.86 -25.90 9.18
C SER A 118 11.53 -24.57 9.51
N PRO A 119 11.69 -24.21 10.79
CA PRO A 119 12.53 -23.08 11.20
C PRO A 119 13.95 -23.20 10.63
N PRO A 120 14.66 -22.08 10.37
CA PRO A 120 16.04 -22.13 9.90
C PRO A 120 16.92 -22.88 10.91
N LYS A 121 17.57 -23.96 10.47
CA LYS A 121 18.41 -24.81 11.35
C LYS A 121 19.62 -24.05 11.91
N ASP A 122 20.19 -23.15 11.12
CA ASP A 122 21.40 -22.39 11.45
C ASP A 122 21.12 -20.88 11.57
N LEU A 123 20.04 -20.54 12.29
CA LEU A 123 19.75 -19.14 12.62
C LEU A 123 20.83 -18.62 13.59
N PRO A 124 21.56 -17.53 13.25
CA PRO A 124 22.54 -16.92 14.14
C PRO A 124 21.93 -16.57 15.50
N ASP A 125 22.71 -16.71 16.59
CA ASP A 125 22.23 -16.42 17.94
C ASP A 125 21.77 -14.97 18.09
N SER A 126 22.34 -14.04 17.33
CA SER A 126 21.93 -12.63 17.29
C SER A 126 20.52 -12.40 16.74
N LEU A 127 19.89 -13.41 16.13
CA LEU A 127 18.53 -13.33 15.58
C LEU A 127 17.51 -14.15 16.39
N LYS A 128 17.93 -14.85 17.45
CA LYS A 128 17.03 -15.60 18.32
C LYS A 128 16.47 -14.67 19.39
N ASP A 129 15.18 -14.78 19.65
CA ASP A 129 14.48 -14.03 20.69
C ASP A 129 13.59 -14.97 21.50
N ASP A 130 13.75 -14.99 22.82
CA ASP A 130 13.00 -15.92 23.68
C ASP A 130 11.50 -15.61 23.71
N LYS A 131 11.13 -14.36 23.40
CA LYS A 131 9.75 -13.86 23.48
C LYS A 131 8.99 -14.10 22.16
N HIS A 132 9.55 -13.71 21.03
CA HIS A 132 8.93 -13.74 19.71
C HIS A 132 9.54 -14.78 18.75
N GLY A 133 10.50 -15.58 19.22
CA GLY A 133 11.24 -16.59 18.44
C GLY A 133 12.38 -15.98 17.62
N VAL A 134 12.09 -14.94 16.85
CA VAL A 134 13.07 -14.19 16.04
C VAL A 134 13.08 -12.71 16.46
N VAL A 135 14.28 -12.12 16.51
CA VAL A 135 14.46 -10.71 16.86
C VAL A 135 13.78 -9.80 15.82
N MET A 136 13.01 -8.83 16.31
CA MET A 136 12.33 -7.83 15.49
C MET A 136 13.33 -6.84 14.86
N GLY A 137 13.05 -6.37 13.64
CA GLY A 137 13.75 -5.23 13.05
C GLY A 137 15.22 -5.47 12.63
N VAL A 138 15.77 -6.67 12.81
CA VAL A 138 17.14 -7.00 12.39
C VAL A 138 17.13 -7.63 11.00
N SER A 139 17.70 -6.92 10.02
CA SER A 139 17.80 -7.38 8.63
C SER A 139 18.89 -8.43 8.48
N HIS A 140 18.54 -9.61 7.98
CA HIS A 140 19.51 -10.68 7.75
C HIS A 140 19.06 -11.67 6.66
N VAL A 141 19.96 -12.03 5.74
CA VAL A 141 19.65 -12.88 4.56
C VAL A 141 19.14 -14.28 4.93
N LYS A 142 19.57 -14.85 6.05
CA LYS A 142 19.12 -16.18 6.53
C LYS A 142 17.69 -16.20 7.09
N CYS A 143 17.10 -15.04 7.39
CA CYS A 143 15.76 -14.97 7.96
C CYS A 143 14.85 -14.05 7.14
N ASP A 144 15.11 -12.75 7.19
CA ASP A 144 14.38 -11.74 6.45
C ASP A 144 15.27 -10.50 6.31
N ASN A 145 15.48 -10.07 5.07
CA ASN A 145 16.18 -8.83 4.77
C ASN A 145 15.30 -7.83 4.00
N ALA A 146 13.99 -8.12 3.89
CA ALA A 146 13.00 -7.36 3.13
C ALA A 146 13.33 -7.15 1.65
N LYS A 147 14.21 -7.97 1.06
CA LYS A 147 14.66 -7.87 -0.34
C LYS A 147 14.61 -9.20 -1.09
N VAL A 148 14.98 -10.31 -0.44
CA VAL A 148 15.03 -11.63 -1.08
C VAL A 148 13.89 -12.52 -0.60
N ASN A 149 13.52 -13.48 -1.45
CA ASN A 149 12.45 -14.45 -1.20
C ASN A 149 11.06 -13.85 -0.90
N LEU A 150 10.82 -12.61 -1.37
CA LEU A 150 9.55 -11.91 -1.16
C LEU A 150 8.36 -12.62 -1.83
N THR A 151 8.63 -13.41 -2.86
CA THR A 151 7.69 -14.30 -3.56
C THR A 151 6.99 -15.31 -2.64
N MET A 152 7.51 -15.54 -1.44
CA MET A 152 6.84 -16.36 -0.43
C MET A 152 5.51 -15.76 0.03
N ASP A 153 5.43 -14.44 0.15
CA ASP A 153 4.25 -13.72 0.64
C ASP A 153 3.47 -13.07 -0.51
N TRP A 154 4.15 -12.71 -1.60
CA TRP A 154 3.55 -12.10 -2.78
C TRP A 154 4.37 -12.39 -4.05
N ASP A 155 3.75 -13.03 -5.02
CA ASP A 155 4.32 -13.43 -6.31
C ASP A 155 4.42 -12.31 -7.34
N ASN A 156 4.33 -11.04 -6.92
CA ASN A 156 4.24 -9.85 -7.78
C ASN A 156 3.01 -9.85 -8.72
N SER A 157 2.00 -10.66 -8.44
CA SER A 157 0.79 -10.69 -9.24
C SER A 157 -0.02 -9.41 -9.11
N ALA A 158 -0.40 -8.86 -10.27
CA ALA A 158 -1.30 -7.72 -10.37
C ALA A 158 -2.70 -8.00 -9.81
N ILE A 159 -3.07 -9.27 -9.64
CA ILE A 159 -4.37 -9.69 -9.14
C ILE A 159 -4.62 -9.20 -7.71
N ASN A 160 -3.57 -9.01 -6.92
CA ASN A 160 -3.71 -8.58 -5.54
C ASN A 160 -4.11 -7.11 -5.37
N TYR A 161 -3.88 -6.28 -6.40
CA TYR A 161 -4.08 -4.83 -6.31
C TYR A 161 -4.81 -4.20 -7.51
N THR A 162 -5.17 -4.97 -8.52
CA THR A 162 -5.79 -4.45 -9.75
C THR A 162 -7.24 -4.90 -9.88
N CYS A 163 -8.13 -3.96 -10.16
CA CYS A 163 -9.50 -4.26 -10.60
C CYS A 163 -9.52 -4.48 -12.11
N PHE A 164 -9.42 -5.74 -12.55
CA PHE A 164 -9.53 -6.06 -13.98
C PHE A 164 -10.96 -5.79 -14.45
N ASN A 165 -11.12 -4.86 -15.40
CA ASN A 165 -12.41 -4.41 -15.95
C ASN A 165 -13.28 -3.58 -14.98
N GLN A 166 -12.77 -2.42 -14.58
CA GLN A 166 -13.43 -1.49 -13.66
C GLN A 166 -14.89 -1.15 -14.02
N LYS A 167 -15.21 -0.99 -15.32
CA LYS A 167 -16.57 -0.63 -15.74
C LYS A 167 -17.59 -1.73 -15.43
N ARG A 168 -17.19 -3.01 -15.47
CA ARG A 168 -18.08 -4.15 -15.19
C ARG A 168 -18.00 -4.63 -13.75
N HIS A 169 -16.85 -4.44 -13.09
CA HIS A 169 -16.58 -5.03 -11.77
C HIS A 169 -16.59 -4.03 -10.62
N ARG A 170 -16.93 -2.74 -10.88
CA ARG A 170 -17.11 -1.78 -9.79
C ARG A 170 -18.14 -2.26 -8.78
N LEU A 171 -17.77 -2.18 -7.51
CA LEU A 171 -18.64 -2.60 -6.42
C LEU A 171 -19.71 -1.52 -6.14
N PRO A 172 -20.98 -1.91 -5.93
CA PRO A 172 -22.04 -0.95 -5.68
C PRO A 172 -21.87 -0.28 -4.31
N ILE A 173 -22.12 1.03 -4.26
CA ILE A 173 -22.06 1.80 -3.01
C ILE A 173 -23.29 1.52 -2.16
N GLN A 174 -23.12 0.89 -1.00
CA GLN A 174 -24.21 0.58 -0.07
C GLN A 174 -24.22 1.57 1.11
N LYS A 175 -24.68 2.80 0.88
CA LYS A 175 -24.63 3.90 1.89
C LYS A 175 -25.35 3.59 3.20
N ASN A 176 -26.44 2.82 3.15
CA ASN A 176 -27.27 2.51 4.33
C ASN A 176 -26.76 1.30 5.12
N LEU A 177 -25.74 0.61 4.60
CA LEU A 177 -25.20 -0.58 5.24
C LEU A 177 -24.22 -0.16 6.34
N LYS A 178 -24.59 -0.45 7.59
CA LYS A 178 -23.81 -0.07 8.78
C LYS A 178 -22.42 -0.70 8.80
N SER A 179 -21.45 0.05 9.31
CA SER A 179 -20.11 -0.47 9.60
C SER A 179 -20.15 -1.57 10.65
N VAL A 180 -19.18 -2.47 10.61
CA VAL A 180 -19.06 -3.59 11.54
C VAL A 180 -17.70 -3.51 12.23
N LEU A 181 -17.72 -3.24 13.53
CA LEU A 181 -16.55 -3.32 14.40
C LEU A 181 -16.45 -4.74 14.96
N LYS A 182 -15.32 -5.40 14.73
CA LYS A 182 -14.99 -6.70 15.34
C LYS A 182 -13.72 -6.53 16.15
N CYS A 183 -13.73 -7.01 17.38
CA CYS A 183 -12.56 -7.04 18.24
C CYS A 183 -12.44 -8.43 18.87
N THR A 184 -11.21 -8.88 19.01
CA THR A 184 -10.86 -10.12 19.71
C THR A 184 -10.29 -9.78 21.07
N ASP A 185 -10.76 -10.47 22.09
CA ASP A 185 -10.18 -10.40 23.43
C ASP A 185 -8.90 -11.25 23.47
N LEU A 186 -7.75 -10.59 23.55
CA LEU A 186 -6.44 -11.24 23.55
C LEU A 186 -5.97 -11.42 24.99
N ALA A 187 -5.40 -12.60 25.27
CA ALA A 187 -4.77 -12.84 26.56
C ALA A 187 -3.66 -11.80 26.81
N LYS A 188 -3.55 -11.29 28.05
CA LYS A 188 -2.59 -10.24 28.40
C LYS A 188 -1.12 -10.63 28.16
N ASN A 189 -0.81 -11.92 28.19
CA ASN A 189 0.51 -12.48 27.93
C ASN A 189 0.67 -12.99 26.49
N TYR A 190 -0.30 -12.76 25.61
CA TYR A 190 -0.20 -13.15 24.21
C TYR A 190 0.96 -12.40 23.57
N THR A 191 1.86 -13.16 22.95
CA THR A 191 3.01 -12.63 22.24
C THR A 191 3.03 -13.23 20.83
N PRO A 192 2.99 -12.41 19.77
CA PRO A 192 3.09 -12.91 18.41
C PRO A 192 4.49 -13.42 18.10
N GLN A 193 4.59 -14.39 17.20
CA GLN A 193 5.87 -14.94 16.75
C GLN A 193 6.32 -14.28 15.46
N HIS A 194 7.61 -13.98 15.37
CA HIS A 194 8.26 -13.53 14.15
C HIS A 194 8.72 -14.74 13.33
N ILE A 195 8.32 -14.81 12.07
CA ILE A 195 8.55 -15.96 11.20
C ILE A 195 9.42 -15.57 10.01
N CYS A 196 10.55 -16.26 9.86
CA CYS A 196 11.50 -16.07 8.76
C CYS A 196 10.91 -16.44 7.39
N MET A 197 11.47 -15.85 6.33
CA MET A 197 11.05 -16.01 4.92
C MET A 197 11.27 -17.41 4.35
N ASN A 198 11.66 -18.41 5.13
CA ASN A 198 11.71 -19.82 4.72
C ASN A 198 10.45 -20.60 5.13
N GLN A 199 9.54 -19.98 5.88
CA GLN A 199 8.28 -20.56 6.33
C GLN A 199 7.09 -19.75 5.85
N LYS A 200 6.05 -20.45 5.42
CA LYS A 200 4.80 -19.86 4.93
C LYS A 200 3.83 -19.70 6.10
N ILE A 201 3.19 -18.53 6.18
CA ILE A 201 2.19 -18.23 7.22
C ILE A 201 0.80 -18.30 6.60
N HIS A 202 -0.06 -19.16 7.12
CA HIS A 202 -1.46 -19.32 6.72
C HIS A 202 -2.38 -18.81 7.82
N TYR A 203 -3.13 -17.74 7.56
CA TYR A 203 -4.09 -17.20 8.53
C TYR A 203 -5.45 -17.89 8.42
N ASN A 204 -6.08 -18.14 9.57
CA ASN A 204 -7.42 -18.75 9.62
C ASN A 204 -8.54 -17.72 9.33
N SER A 205 -8.23 -16.43 9.47
CA SER A 205 -9.13 -15.32 9.16
C SER A 205 -8.67 -14.63 7.87
N THR A 206 -9.63 -14.16 7.07
CA THR A 206 -9.36 -13.28 5.93
C THR A 206 -8.94 -11.87 6.37
N LEU A 207 -9.24 -11.48 7.60
CA LEU A 207 -8.84 -10.20 8.18
C LEU A 207 -8.17 -10.47 9.53
N PRO A 208 -6.93 -10.98 9.55
CA PRO A 208 -6.21 -11.19 10.80
C PRO A 208 -5.87 -9.84 11.42
N THR A 209 -6.15 -9.69 12.72
CA THR A 209 -5.86 -8.48 13.51
C THR A 209 -4.73 -8.71 14.51
N TYR A 210 -4.27 -9.95 14.65
CA TYR A 210 -3.14 -10.41 15.45
C TYR A 210 -2.66 -11.75 14.89
N GLY A 211 -1.45 -12.18 15.25
CA GLY A 211 -0.91 -13.46 14.80
C GLY A 211 0.58 -13.40 14.49
N PRO A 212 1.18 -14.53 14.09
CA PRO A 212 2.55 -14.56 13.61
C PRO A 212 2.70 -13.75 12.31
N HIS A 213 3.85 -13.13 12.12
CA HIS A 213 4.11 -12.22 10.99
C HIS A 213 5.63 -12.07 10.74
N ARG A 214 6.04 -11.28 9.74
CA ARG A 214 7.47 -11.11 9.38
C ARG A 214 8.18 -10.16 10.36
N PRO A 215 9.45 -10.42 10.74
CA PRO A 215 10.19 -9.59 11.69
C PRO A 215 10.49 -8.16 11.17
N LEU A 216 10.44 -7.93 9.86
CA LEU A 216 10.61 -6.59 9.28
C LEU A 216 9.26 -6.05 8.79
N TRP A 217 8.80 -4.95 9.38
CA TRP A 217 7.57 -4.28 8.99
C TRP A 217 7.79 -3.26 7.85
N PRO A 218 6.73 -2.91 7.11
CA PRO A 218 6.75 -1.85 6.09
C PRO A 218 7.08 -0.48 6.67
N VAL A 219 7.77 0.34 5.87
CA VAL A 219 7.81 1.78 6.07
C VAL A 219 6.38 2.33 6.12
N PHE A 220 6.06 3.23 7.04
CA PHE A 220 4.71 3.82 7.08
C PHE A 220 4.43 4.63 5.81
N GLY A 221 3.29 4.39 5.17
CA GLY A 221 3.01 4.94 3.84
C GLY A 221 1.87 4.27 3.06
N GLU A 222 1.75 4.69 1.81
CA GLU A 222 0.83 4.14 0.83
C GLU A 222 1.60 3.27 -0.17
N TYR A 223 1.03 2.12 -0.51
CA TYR A 223 1.66 1.08 -1.29
C TYR A 223 0.75 0.64 -2.44
N GLN A 224 1.40 0.16 -3.50
CA GLN A 224 0.75 -0.60 -4.56
C GLN A 224 0.17 -1.89 -4.01
N PHE A 225 0.94 -2.61 -3.19
CA PHE A 225 0.48 -3.77 -2.45
C PHE A 225 1.40 -4.07 -1.26
N VAL A 226 0.82 -4.50 -0.14
CA VAL A 226 1.54 -5.06 1.00
C VAL A 226 0.86 -6.38 1.40
N PRO A 227 1.61 -7.50 1.50
CA PRO A 227 1.03 -8.76 1.94
C PRO A 227 0.69 -8.76 3.43
N VAL A 228 -0.23 -9.63 3.82
CA VAL A 228 -0.77 -9.73 5.20
C VAL A 228 0.32 -9.88 6.25
N GLN A 229 1.30 -10.72 5.96
CA GLN A 229 2.41 -11.05 6.84
C GLN A 229 3.29 -9.82 7.16
N ARG A 230 3.22 -8.76 6.35
CA ARG A 230 3.99 -7.52 6.53
C ARG A 230 3.19 -6.47 7.28
N TRP A 231 1.99 -6.13 6.81
CA TRP A 231 1.20 -5.07 7.47
C TRP A 231 0.66 -5.50 8.84
N LEU A 232 0.56 -6.81 9.13
CA LEU A 232 0.15 -7.29 10.45
C LEU A 232 1.13 -6.87 11.56
N HIS A 233 2.44 -6.81 11.25
CA HIS A 233 3.45 -6.28 12.18
C HIS A 233 3.23 -4.78 12.45
N SER A 234 2.81 -4.01 11.43
CA SER A 234 2.46 -2.60 11.66
C SER A 234 1.33 -2.45 12.68
N LEU A 235 0.41 -3.42 12.80
CA LEU A 235 -0.62 -3.40 13.85
C LEU A 235 -0.04 -3.60 15.24
N GLU A 236 0.93 -4.51 15.40
CA GLU A 236 1.65 -4.70 16.67
C GLU A 236 2.36 -3.42 17.13
N HIS A 237 2.96 -2.69 16.20
CA HIS A 237 3.56 -1.38 16.45
C HIS A 237 2.53 -0.24 16.60
N GLY A 238 1.25 -0.58 16.79
CA GLY A 238 0.15 0.36 17.04
C GLY A 238 -0.22 1.19 15.82
N GLY A 239 0.12 0.72 14.63
CA GLY A 239 -0.27 1.30 13.36
C GLY A 239 -1.72 1.03 13.01
N ILE A 240 -2.25 1.82 12.09
CA ILE A 240 -3.57 1.61 11.48
C ILE A 240 -3.37 1.24 10.01
N VAL A 241 -3.89 0.09 9.58
CA VAL A 241 -3.82 -0.34 8.18
C VAL A 241 -5.17 -0.10 7.52
N MET A 242 -5.20 0.71 6.48
CA MET A 242 -6.36 0.87 5.61
C MET A 242 -6.28 -0.13 4.47
N LEU A 243 -7.28 -1.00 4.43
CA LEU A 243 -7.50 -1.97 3.36
C LEU A 243 -8.67 -1.51 2.50
N TYR A 244 -8.55 -1.65 1.19
CA TYR A 244 -9.66 -1.39 0.26
C TYR A 244 -9.66 -2.38 -0.89
N ASP A 245 -10.84 -2.76 -1.37
CA ASP A 245 -10.94 -3.56 -2.59
C ASP A 245 -10.59 -2.64 -3.78
N PRO A 246 -9.71 -3.04 -4.71
CA PRO A 246 -9.33 -2.19 -5.85
C PRO A 246 -10.49 -1.86 -6.79
N CYS A 247 -11.60 -2.62 -6.73
CA CYS A 247 -12.84 -2.34 -7.46
C CYS A 247 -13.82 -1.43 -6.70
N THR A 248 -13.44 -0.91 -5.53
CA THR A 248 -14.23 0.08 -4.78
C THR A 248 -14.34 1.41 -5.53
N GLU A 249 -15.42 2.14 -5.31
CA GLU A 249 -15.57 3.52 -5.75
C GLU A 249 -14.35 4.38 -5.32
N PRO A 250 -13.57 4.95 -6.26
CA PRO A 250 -12.35 5.71 -5.94
C PRO A 250 -12.58 6.89 -5.02
N LEU A 251 -13.76 7.53 -5.08
CA LEU A 251 -14.11 8.64 -4.20
C LEU A 251 -14.18 8.21 -2.72
N LEU A 252 -14.67 7.00 -2.43
CA LEU A 252 -14.70 6.48 -1.07
C LEU A 252 -13.29 6.16 -0.56
N VAL A 253 -12.46 5.53 -1.39
CA VAL A 253 -11.06 5.25 -1.07
C VAL A 253 -10.31 6.56 -0.82
N HIS A 254 -10.49 7.56 -1.67
CA HIS A 254 -9.89 8.89 -1.51
C HIS A 254 -10.32 9.56 -0.19
N ARG A 255 -11.61 9.53 0.14
CA ARG A 255 -12.12 10.10 1.39
C ARG A 255 -11.51 9.43 2.62
N LEU A 256 -11.46 8.10 2.66
CA LEU A 256 -10.87 7.37 3.79
C LEU A 256 -9.35 7.62 3.90
N ARG A 257 -8.64 7.62 2.75
CA ARG A 257 -7.21 7.96 2.66
C ARG A 257 -6.93 9.33 3.26
N LYS A 258 -7.72 10.35 2.88
CA LYS A 258 -7.54 11.72 3.38
C LYS A 258 -7.70 11.79 4.90
N LEU A 259 -8.73 11.14 5.45
CA LEU A 259 -8.97 11.08 6.89
C LEU A 259 -7.80 10.42 7.63
N LEU A 260 -7.35 9.26 7.17
CA LEU A 260 -6.27 8.52 7.83
C LEU A 260 -4.94 9.29 7.78
N LYS A 261 -4.56 9.82 6.61
CA LYS A 261 -3.33 10.61 6.44
C LYS A 261 -3.32 11.87 7.29
N GLY A 262 -4.46 12.54 7.44
CA GLY A 262 -4.59 13.73 8.28
C GLY A 262 -4.67 13.43 9.78
N CYS A 263 -4.97 12.18 10.17
CA CYS A 263 -5.15 11.80 11.57
C CYS A 263 -3.89 11.23 12.22
N PHE A 264 -3.18 10.35 11.52
CA PHE A 264 -2.24 9.46 12.19
C PHE A 264 -1.07 9.09 11.30
N ARG A 265 0.16 9.23 11.82
CA ARG A 265 1.40 9.01 11.06
C ARG A 265 1.75 7.54 10.84
N LYS A 266 1.42 6.65 11.78
CA LYS A 266 1.75 5.22 11.66
C LYS A 266 0.66 4.50 10.89
N HIS A 267 0.52 4.81 9.61
CA HIS A 267 -0.47 4.17 8.75
C HIS A 267 0.15 3.39 7.59
N ILE A 268 -0.55 2.36 7.16
CA ILE A 268 -0.32 1.68 5.89
C ILE A 268 -1.61 1.76 5.06
N ILE A 269 -1.50 2.08 3.78
CA ILE A 269 -2.63 2.07 2.85
C ILE A 269 -2.28 1.08 1.73
N THR A 270 -3.09 0.04 1.58
CA THR A 270 -2.87 -1.00 0.57
C THR A 270 -4.20 -1.57 0.05
N PRO A 271 -4.28 -1.94 -1.24
CA PRO A 271 -5.35 -2.78 -1.77
C PRO A 271 -5.42 -4.13 -1.05
N TYR A 272 -6.64 -4.69 -0.99
CA TYR A 272 -6.91 -6.02 -0.45
C TYR A 272 -8.17 -6.63 -1.08
N THR A 273 -7.98 -7.61 -1.95
CA THR A 273 -9.06 -8.25 -2.72
C THR A 273 -9.88 -9.28 -1.95
N LEU A 274 -9.48 -9.62 -0.72
CA LEU A 274 -10.20 -10.57 0.13
C LEU A 274 -11.26 -9.89 1.02
N LEU A 275 -11.50 -8.59 0.85
CA LEU A 275 -12.63 -7.90 1.47
C LEU A 275 -13.95 -8.40 0.91
N THR A 276 -15.01 -8.27 1.70
CA THR A 276 -16.35 -8.63 1.22
C THR A 276 -16.85 -7.57 0.24
N LYS A 277 -17.56 -7.98 -0.81
CA LYS A 277 -18.21 -7.05 -1.77
C LYS A 277 -19.20 -6.09 -1.11
N LYS A 278 -19.71 -6.43 0.08
CA LYS A 278 -20.63 -5.58 0.87
C LYS A 278 -19.89 -4.52 1.68
N ARG A 279 -18.66 -4.80 2.12
CA ARG A 279 -17.81 -3.89 2.92
C ARG A 279 -16.41 -3.86 2.32
N PRO A 280 -16.23 -3.13 1.22
CA PRO A 280 -14.98 -3.15 0.46
C PRO A 280 -13.93 -2.17 1.02
N LEU A 281 -14.15 -1.66 2.24
CA LEU A 281 -13.22 -0.81 2.97
C LEU A 281 -13.05 -1.39 4.38
N ALA A 282 -11.83 -1.41 4.91
CA ALA A 282 -11.57 -1.75 6.30
C ALA A 282 -10.45 -0.91 6.91
N LEU A 283 -10.57 -0.61 8.20
CA LEU A 283 -9.46 -0.16 9.04
C LEU A 283 -9.09 -1.28 10.00
N MET A 284 -7.80 -1.61 10.04
CA MET A 284 -7.26 -2.65 10.91
C MET A 284 -6.40 -2.00 11.99
N ALA A 285 -6.53 -2.51 13.20
CA ALA A 285 -5.72 -2.19 14.38
C ALA A 285 -5.41 -3.50 15.13
N TRP A 286 -4.47 -3.48 16.07
CA TRP A 286 -4.18 -4.67 16.85
C TRP A 286 -5.44 -5.21 17.56
N GLY A 287 -5.78 -6.46 17.29
CA GLY A 287 -6.96 -7.13 17.84
C GLY A 287 -8.32 -6.62 17.34
N CYS A 288 -8.40 -5.60 16.47
CA CYS A 288 -9.68 -5.01 16.03
C CYS A 288 -9.71 -4.66 14.53
N SER A 289 -10.89 -4.77 13.92
CA SER A 289 -11.16 -4.35 12.54
C SER A 289 -12.47 -3.57 12.45
N LEU A 290 -12.50 -2.49 11.67
CA LEU A 290 -13.70 -1.75 11.30
C LEU A 290 -13.95 -1.94 9.80
N GLU A 291 -14.91 -2.79 9.46
CA GLU A 291 -15.33 -3.04 8.07
C GLU A 291 -16.48 -2.10 7.68
N MET A 292 -16.38 -1.46 6.51
CA MET A 292 -17.27 -0.38 6.10
C MET A 292 -17.75 -0.54 4.66
N ALA A 293 -19.01 -0.23 4.42
CA ALA A 293 -19.59 -0.16 3.08
C ALA A 293 -19.47 1.25 2.46
N ALA A 294 -19.47 2.26 3.32
CA ALA A 294 -19.27 3.67 3.00
C ALA A 294 -18.49 4.35 4.14
N VAL A 295 -17.83 5.46 3.85
CA VAL A 295 -17.01 6.16 4.84
C VAL A 295 -17.88 7.01 5.76
N ASN A 296 -17.93 6.65 7.04
CA ASN A 296 -18.48 7.48 8.11
C ASN A 296 -17.32 8.13 8.88
N GLU A 297 -17.15 9.45 8.73
CA GLU A 297 -15.98 10.15 9.29
C GLU A 297 -15.92 10.07 10.81
N ARG A 298 -17.07 10.13 11.49
CA ARG A 298 -17.11 10.06 12.97
C ARG A 298 -16.62 8.70 13.44
N GLU A 299 -17.13 7.62 12.85
CA GLU A 299 -16.71 6.25 13.18
C GLU A 299 -15.22 6.04 12.90
N VAL A 300 -14.72 6.54 11.77
CA VAL A 300 -13.30 6.46 11.40
C VAL A 300 -12.43 7.20 12.41
N LYS A 301 -12.76 8.45 12.74
CA LYS A 301 -11.99 9.24 13.72
C LYS A 301 -12.04 8.57 15.09
N THR A 302 -13.20 8.10 15.55
CA THR A 302 -13.33 7.36 16.81
C THR A 302 -12.49 6.09 16.82
N PHE A 303 -12.49 5.32 15.73
CA PHE A 303 -11.68 4.11 15.62
C PHE A 303 -10.19 4.44 15.70
N ILE A 304 -9.70 5.43 14.96
CA ILE A 304 -8.29 5.84 15.01
C ILE A 304 -7.93 6.31 16.42
N LYS A 305 -8.71 7.23 17.02
CA LYS A 305 -8.45 7.78 18.36
C LYS A 305 -8.44 6.68 19.45
N THR A 306 -9.26 5.65 19.32
CA THR A 306 -9.39 4.59 20.36
C THR A 306 -8.50 3.37 20.15
N ARG A 307 -7.93 3.19 18.95
CA ARG A 307 -7.18 1.96 18.60
C ARG A 307 -5.75 2.20 18.15
N ALA A 308 -5.41 3.40 17.68
CA ALA A 308 -4.03 3.74 17.37
C ALA A 308 -3.14 3.61 18.62
N LEU A 309 -1.89 3.17 18.44
CA LEU A 309 -0.90 2.98 19.51
C LEU A 309 -1.26 1.93 20.59
N HIS A 310 -2.35 1.18 20.43
CA HIS A 310 -2.78 0.12 21.37
C HIS A 310 -2.28 -1.30 21.03
N GLY A 311 -1.28 -1.41 20.13
CA GLY A 311 -0.57 -2.68 19.92
C GLY A 311 0.46 -2.94 21.05
N PRO A 312 0.95 -4.19 21.22
CA PRO A 312 1.94 -4.56 22.23
C PRO A 312 3.19 -3.67 22.20
N GLU A 313 3.56 -3.18 21.02
CA GLU A 313 4.71 -2.30 20.79
C GLU A 313 4.28 -0.93 20.23
N GLY A 314 3.08 -0.48 20.59
CA GLY A 314 2.46 0.73 20.05
C GLY A 314 3.32 2.00 20.14
N HIS A 315 4.16 2.10 21.16
CA HIS A 315 5.04 3.26 21.40
C HIS A 315 6.41 3.13 20.73
N TYR A 316 6.70 2.03 20.02
CA TYR A 316 7.96 1.86 19.33
C TYR A 316 8.13 2.94 18.25
N PRO A 317 9.15 3.82 18.32
CA PRO A 317 9.15 5.03 17.52
C PRO A 317 9.65 4.84 16.09
N LYS A 318 10.43 3.77 15.82
CA LYS A 318 11.13 3.62 14.55
C LYS A 318 10.17 3.26 13.40
N ASP A 319 10.60 3.68 12.22
CA ASP A 319 9.97 3.34 10.95
C ASP A 319 10.41 1.94 10.47
N GLY A 320 9.67 1.37 9.54
CA GLY A 320 9.96 0.06 8.97
C GLY A 320 11.12 0.06 7.99
N SER A 321 11.49 -1.14 7.53
CA SER A 321 12.57 -1.34 6.55
C SER A 321 12.10 -1.96 5.24
N PHE A 322 10.90 -2.56 5.20
CA PHE A 322 10.31 -3.09 3.99
C PHE A 322 9.73 -1.96 3.12
N LYS A 323 10.09 -1.94 1.83
CA LYS A 323 9.77 -0.85 0.88
C LYS A 323 9.21 -1.35 -0.46
N GLU A 324 9.08 -2.66 -0.65
CA GLU A 324 8.57 -3.22 -1.89
C GLU A 324 7.14 -2.74 -2.14
N GLY A 325 6.87 -2.22 -3.34
CA GLY A 325 5.58 -1.62 -3.70
C GLY A 325 5.27 -0.27 -3.04
N LEU A 326 6.21 0.40 -2.35
CA LEU A 326 5.96 1.71 -1.72
C LEU A 326 5.73 2.81 -2.76
N LEU A 327 4.59 3.51 -2.69
CA LEU A 327 4.25 4.64 -3.57
C LEU A 327 4.56 5.97 -2.88
N HIS A 328 4.11 6.14 -1.64
CA HIS A 328 4.28 7.38 -0.89
C HIS A 328 4.63 7.09 0.55
N LYS A 329 5.81 7.55 0.98
CA LYS A 329 6.25 7.48 2.38
C LYS A 329 5.56 8.55 3.23
N VAL A 330 5.26 8.24 4.49
CA VAL A 330 4.90 9.24 5.50
C VAL A 330 6.11 10.08 5.87
N ILE A 331 5.96 11.41 5.80
CA ILE A 331 6.96 12.35 6.30
C ILE A 331 6.66 12.61 7.77
N PHE A 332 7.60 12.28 8.66
CA PHE A 332 7.47 12.56 10.09
C PHE A 332 7.72 14.04 10.37
N ALA A 333 7.04 14.59 11.37
CA ALA A 333 7.22 15.99 11.78
C ALA A 333 8.68 16.31 12.13
N GLU A 334 9.40 15.38 12.76
CA GLU A 334 10.84 15.48 13.04
C GLU A 334 11.66 15.65 11.74
N SER A 335 11.27 14.99 10.65
CA SER A 335 11.92 15.17 9.34
C SER A 335 11.59 16.53 8.73
N LEU A 336 10.41 17.07 9.01
CA LEU A 336 10.01 18.41 8.57
C LEU A 336 10.79 19.48 9.34
N GLU A 337 11.00 19.32 10.65
CA GLU A 337 11.84 20.22 11.44
C GLU A 337 13.28 20.24 10.94
N VAL A 338 13.87 19.06 10.67
CA VAL A 338 15.21 18.97 10.09
C VAL A 338 15.28 19.65 8.71
N LEU A 339 14.25 19.47 7.87
CA LEU A 339 14.20 20.09 6.55
C LEU A 339 14.06 21.62 6.65
N VAL A 340 13.21 22.12 7.56
CA VAL A 340 13.08 23.55 7.85
C VAL A 340 14.40 24.11 8.36
N MET A 341 15.09 23.40 9.26
CA MET A 341 16.39 23.83 9.78
C MET A 341 17.47 23.86 8.69
N ALA A 342 17.54 22.83 7.85
CA ALA A 342 18.48 22.78 6.73
C ALA A 342 18.23 23.91 5.71
N LEU A 343 16.97 24.19 5.40
CA LEU A 343 16.62 25.28 4.47
C LEU A 343 16.85 26.67 5.08
N LYS A 344 16.64 26.85 6.40
CA LYS A 344 17.04 28.07 7.11
C LYS A 344 18.56 28.27 7.08
N ALA A 345 19.33 27.21 7.28
CA ALA A 345 20.79 27.27 7.19
C ALA A 345 21.23 27.68 5.78
N LEU A 346 20.66 27.09 4.74
CA LEU A 346 20.92 27.47 3.35
C LEU A 346 20.58 28.94 3.07
N HIS A 347 19.48 29.46 3.61
CA HIS A 347 19.12 30.88 3.48
C HIS A 347 20.20 31.79 4.08
N GLU A 348 20.68 31.49 5.29
CA GLU A 348 21.74 32.28 5.93
C GLU A 348 23.09 32.18 5.19
N GLU A 349 23.41 31.04 4.58
CA GLU A 349 24.61 30.87 3.76
C GLU A 349 24.53 31.59 2.41
N ALA A 350 23.33 31.72 1.83
CA ALA A 350 23.10 32.39 0.55
C ALA A 350 23.03 33.93 0.68
N LYS A 351 22.68 34.44 1.86
CA LYS A 351 22.50 35.86 2.15
C LYS A 351 23.73 36.74 1.85
N PRO A 352 24.98 36.35 2.15
CA PRO A 352 26.17 37.12 1.80
C PRO A 352 26.44 37.19 0.29
N LEU A 353 25.85 36.27 -0.50
CA LEU A 353 25.94 36.25 -1.96
C LEU A 353 24.86 37.15 -2.61
N GLY A 354 24.08 37.89 -1.80
CA GLY A 354 22.94 38.69 -2.28
C GLY A 354 21.76 37.84 -2.77
N LEU A 355 21.77 36.54 -2.45
CA LEU A 355 20.72 35.60 -2.82
C LEU A 355 19.75 35.46 -1.65
N GLU A 356 18.50 35.89 -1.85
CA GLU A 356 17.43 35.60 -0.92
C GLU A 356 16.74 34.30 -1.31
N VAL A 357 16.78 33.32 -0.41
CA VAL A 357 15.92 32.13 -0.52
C VAL A 357 14.49 32.57 -0.19
N SER A 358 13.71 32.90 -1.22
CA SER A 358 12.30 33.28 -1.12
C SER A 358 11.42 32.03 -1.06
N TRP A 359 10.56 31.99 -0.03
CA TRP A 359 9.63 30.91 0.23
C TRP A 359 8.29 31.16 -0.48
N LEU A 360 8.28 31.12 -1.80
CA LEU A 360 7.04 30.72 -2.47
C LEU A 360 6.84 29.25 -2.07
N LYS A 361 5.84 29.01 -1.20
CA LYS A 361 5.27 27.70 -0.86
C LYS A 361 5.66 26.71 -1.94
N THR A 362 6.41 25.66 -1.61
CA THR A 362 6.48 24.50 -2.49
C THR A 362 5.03 24.13 -2.75
N LYS A 363 4.52 24.51 -3.93
CA LYS A 363 3.26 24.08 -4.47
C LYS A 363 3.44 22.58 -4.60
N VAL A 364 3.16 21.85 -3.53
CA VAL A 364 2.65 20.50 -3.67
C VAL A 364 1.36 20.74 -4.43
N GLN A 365 1.43 20.61 -5.77
CA GLN A 365 0.26 20.54 -6.62
C GLN A 365 -0.54 19.31 -6.17
N VAL A 366 -1.32 19.49 -5.12
CA VAL A 366 -2.55 18.74 -4.94
C VAL A 366 -3.50 19.43 -5.89
N PHE A 367 -3.76 18.79 -7.04
CA PHE A 367 -4.90 19.12 -7.89
C PHE A 367 -6.15 19.20 -7.00
N GLY A 368 -6.67 20.41 -6.84
CA GLY A 368 -7.78 20.74 -5.97
C GLY A 368 -7.91 22.25 -5.92
N ASP A 369 -8.84 22.77 -6.71
CA ASP A 369 -9.06 24.19 -6.99
C ASP A 369 -9.34 25.03 -5.74
N LEU A 370 -8.30 25.59 -5.11
CA LEU A 370 -8.41 26.72 -4.18
C LEU A 370 -7.13 27.54 -4.26
N LEU A 371 -7.20 28.61 -5.06
CA LEU A 371 -6.21 29.68 -5.12
C LEU A 371 -6.33 30.54 -3.84
N ASP A 372 -5.16 30.85 -3.26
CA ASP A 372 -4.89 32.05 -2.48
C ASP A 372 -5.37 32.22 -1.02
N GLU A 373 -5.44 31.15 -0.22
CA GLU A 373 -5.47 31.32 1.25
C GLU A 373 -4.15 30.90 1.92
N ALA A 374 -3.60 31.82 2.73
CA ALA A 374 -2.58 31.50 3.72
C ALA A 374 -3.15 30.45 4.67
N VAL A 375 -2.39 29.40 4.99
CA VAL A 375 -2.84 28.37 5.95
C VAL A 375 -2.88 29.04 7.32
N GLN A 376 -4.06 29.51 7.74
CA GLN A 376 -4.29 30.15 9.04
C GLN A 376 -4.53 29.12 10.17
N SER A 377 -4.82 27.85 9.85
CA SER A 377 -5.03 26.81 10.84
C SER A 377 -4.38 25.47 10.46
N VAL A 378 -3.81 24.79 11.47
CA VAL A 378 -3.29 23.42 11.35
C VAL A 378 -4.41 22.47 11.72
N HIS A 379 -4.73 21.53 10.85
CA HIS A 379 -5.80 20.56 11.09
C HIS A 379 -5.21 19.19 11.44
N ALA A 380 -5.55 18.62 12.60
CA ALA A 380 -5.31 17.21 12.90
C ALA A 380 -6.64 16.47 12.86
N CYS A 381 -6.68 15.33 12.18
CA CYS A 381 -7.91 14.57 12.00
C CYS A 381 -9.06 15.38 11.37
N GLY A 382 -8.78 16.45 10.61
CA GLY A 382 -9.83 17.34 10.07
C GLY A 382 -10.62 18.07 11.15
N GLU A 383 -9.98 18.38 12.27
CA GLU A 383 -10.40 19.33 13.32
C GLU A 383 -9.32 20.42 13.38
N ASP A 384 -9.71 21.69 13.51
CA ASP A 384 -8.76 22.77 13.79
C ASP A 384 -8.09 22.51 15.15
N ILE A 385 -6.75 22.63 15.20
CA ILE A 385 -5.96 22.50 16.44
C ILE A 385 -5.66 23.88 17.02
#